data_AF-A0A8J8PL09-F1
#
_entry.id   AF-A0A8J8PL09-F1
#
_cell.length_a   1.000
_cell.length_b   1.000
_cell.length_c   1.000
_cell.angle_alpha   90.00
_cell.angle_beta   90.00
_cell.angle_gamma   90.00
#
_symmetry.space_group_name_H-M   'P 1'
#
loop_
_entity.id
_entity.type
_entity.pdbx_description
1 polymer ?
#
loop_
_entity_poly.entity_id
_entity_poly.type
_entity_poly.pdbx_seq_one_letter_code
_entity_poly.pdbx_strand_id
1 'polypeptide(L)'
;MGSELPPNIKASFDKLYDCENEYCVQRLVDDYLNELMKGNTTSPFKLVREEIDEDKSILDEKFILNTYLFIKVLLRRIIDIDIDFEYVINDLEKRLGPLHPVVLFLKQFRDD
;
A
#
# COMPACT_ATOMS: atom_id res chain seq x y z
N MET A 1 26.74 15.35 26.01
CA MET A 1 25.31 15.61 25.75
C MET A 1 25.00 15.06 24.37
N GLY A 2 24.52 13.82 24.31
CA GLY A 2 24.11 13.20 23.04
C GLY A 2 22.71 13.71 22.72
N SER A 3 22.56 14.44 21.63
CA SER A 3 21.27 14.81 21.09
C SER A 3 20.61 13.55 20.57
N GLU A 4 19.64 13.01 21.32
CA GLU A 4 18.71 12.02 20.81
C GLU A 4 17.91 12.71 19.68
N LEU A 5 18.16 12.29 18.44
CA LEU A 5 17.30 12.63 17.32
C LEU A 5 15.87 12.21 17.70
N PRO A 6 14.85 13.04 17.44
CA PRO A 6 13.48 12.65 17.73
C PRO A 6 13.18 11.33 17.03
N PRO A 7 12.42 10.41 17.64
CA PRO A 7 12.05 9.17 17.01
C PRO A 7 11.41 9.55 15.68
N ASN A 8 12.09 9.19 14.61
CA ASN A 8 11.61 9.41 13.26
C ASN A 8 10.32 8.59 13.18
N ILE A 9 9.17 9.26 13.32
CA ILE A 9 7.85 8.66 13.09
C ILE A 9 7.81 8.43 11.58
N LYS A 10 8.54 7.39 11.14
CA LYS A 10 8.54 6.96 9.76
C LYS A 10 7.11 6.63 9.43
N ALA A 11 6.54 7.38 8.49
CA ALA A 11 5.26 7.05 7.89
C ALA A 11 5.30 5.56 7.53
N SER A 12 4.28 4.83 7.96
CA SER A 12 4.42 3.39 8.24
C SER A 12 4.53 2.49 7.00
N PHE A 13 4.71 3.07 5.81
CA PHE A 13 4.31 2.45 4.55
C PHE A 13 5.42 2.15 3.55
N ASP A 14 6.69 2.36 3.91
CA ASP A 14 7.86 1.90 3.12
C ASP A 14 7.92 0.36 2.89
N LYS A 15 6.90 -0.43 3.29
CA LYS A 15 7.06 -1.82 3.73
C LYS A 15 6.53 -2.93 2.80
N LEU A 16 5.77 -2.65 1.74
CA LEU A 16 5.26 -3.76 0.90
C LEU A 16 6.41 -4.55 0.25
N TYR A 17 7.44 -3.82 -0.17
CA TYR A 17 8.69 -4.39 -0.64
C TYR A 17 9.41 -5.20 0.46
N ASP A 18 9.36 -4.73 1.70
CA ASP A 18 10.02 -5.36 2.86
C ASP A 18 9.23 -6.55 3.44
N CYS A 19 8.03 -6.85 2.92
CA CYS A 19 7.26 -7.98 3.43
C CYS A 19 7.86 -9.33 3.01
N GLU A 20 8.28 -10.11 4.01
CA GLU A 20 8.83 -11.46 3.84
C GLU A 20 7.75 -12.56 3.86
N ASN A 21 6.52 -12.26 4.29
CA ASN A 21 5.46 -13.24 4.43
C ASN A 21 4.06 -12.62 4.30
N GLU A 22 3.06 -13.49 4.14
CA GLU A 22 1.66 -13.10 3.98
C GLU A 22 1.11 -12.31 5.18
N TYR A 23 1.53 -12.65 6.40
CA TYR A 23 1.08 -11.95 7.61
C TYR A 23 1.49 -10.47 7.60
N CYS A 24 2.68 -10.14 7.10
CA CYS A 24 3.11 -8.76 6.89
C CYS A 24 2.18 -8.01 5.95
N VAL A 25 1.82 -8.62 4.81
CA VAL A 25 0.92 -8.02 3.82
C VAL A 25 -0.48 -7.82 4.38
N GLN A 26 -1.01 -8.81 5.11
CA GLN A 26 -2.30 -8.70 5.78
C GLN A 26 -2.34 -7.52 6.75
N ARG A 27 -1.29 -7.38 7.58
CA ARG A 27 -1.16 -6.23 8.48
C ARG A 27 -1.11 -4.90 7.76
N LEU A 28 -0.41 -4.80 6.62
CA LEU A 28 -0.37 -3.55 5.84
C LEU A 28 -1.75 -3.15 5.33
N VAL A 29 -2.54 -4.11 4.88
CA VAL A 29 -3.93 -3.87 4.47
C VAL A 29 -4.77 -3.42 5.65
N ASP A 30 -4.67 -4.12 6.79
CA ASP A 30 -5.44 -3.78 7.99
C ASP A 30 -5.05 -2.39 8.52
N ASP A 31 -3.75 -2.05 8.54
CA ASP A 31 -3.25 -0.72 8.94
C ASP A 31 -3.77 0.38 7.99
N TYR A 32 -3.70 0.14 6.67
CA TYR A 32 -4.24 1.04 5.65
C TYR A 32 -5.74 1.31 5.85
N LEU A 33 -6.56 0.27 5.96
CA LEU A 33 -8.01 0.41 6.13
C LEU A 33 -8.35 1.10 7.46
N ASN A 34 -7.60 0.80 8.52
CA ASN A 34 -7.76 1.48 9.81
C ASN A 34 -7.47 2.98 9.72
N GLU A 35 -6.44 3.40 8.98
CA GLU A 35 -6.18 4.82 8.75
C GLU A 35 -7.28 5.47 7.92
N LEU A 36 -7.71 4.78 6.85
CA LEU A 36 -8.79 5.25 5.97
C LEU A 36 -10.08 5.49 6.76
N MET A 37 -10.50 4.52 7.59
CA MET A 37 -11.69 4.63 8.45
C MET A 37 -11.58 5.72 9.51
N LYS A 38 -10.37 6.05 9.97
CA LYS A 38 -10.12 7.14 10.92
C LYS A 38 -10.07 8.51 10.24
N GLY A 39 -10.18 8.58 8.91
CA GLY A 39 -10.04 9.81 8.14
C GLY A 39 -8.61 10.36 8.16
N ASN A 40 -7.61 9.56 8.53
CA ASN A 40 -6.21 9.98 8.58
C ASN A 40 -5.53 9.69 7.24
N THR A 41 -5.83 10.51 6.23
CA THR A 41 -5.41 10.29 4.84
C THR A 41 -4.12 11.03 4.45
N THR A 42 -3.48 11.71 5.40
CA THR A 42 -2.27 12.53 5.14
C THR A 42 -0.95 11.76 5.29
N SER A 43 -1.01 10.50 5.74
CA SER A 43 0.18 9.65 5.88
C SER A 43 0.67 9.23 4.49
N PRO A 44 1.95 9.50 4.12
CA PRO A 44 2.48 9.10 2.83
C PRO A 44 2.50 7.57 2.76
N PHE A 45 1.63 7.03 1.91
CA PHE A 45 1.53 5.61 1.62
C PHE A 45 2.38 5.34 0.37
N LYS A 46 3.62 4.87 0.54
CA LYS A 46 4.54 4.62 -0.58
C LYS A 46 4.75 3.12 -0.75
N LEU A 47 4.02 2.50 -1.67
CA LEU A 47 4.17 1.05 -1.90
C LEU A 47 5.38 0.68 -2.77
N VAL A 48 6.02 1.64 -3.45
CA VAL A 48 7.17 1.42 -4.35
C VAL A 48 8.37 2.25 -3.88
N ARG A 49 9.59 1.73 -4.04
CA ARG A 49 10.83 2.50 -3.81
C ARG A 49 10.88 3.69 -4.75
N GLU A 50 11.08 4.89 -4.21
CA GLU A 50 11.29 6.12 -5.00
C GLU A 50 12.55 6.07 -5.87
N GLU A 51 13.49 5.20 -5.52
CA GLU A 51 14.72 4.95 -6.25
C GLU A 51 14.59 3.63 -7.04
N ILE A 52 13.84 3.67 -8.14
CA ILE A 52 14.09 2.73 -9.23
C ILE A 52 15.35 3.26 -9.93
N ASP A 53 16.53 2.83 -9.46
CA ASP A 53 17.73 2.86 -10.29
C ASP A 53 17.33 2.19 -11.61
N GLU A 54 17.39 2.94 -12.72
CA GLU A 54 17.02 2.46 -14.07
C GLU A 54 17.79 1.17 -14.46
N ASP A 55 18.91 0.89 -13.78
CA ASP A 55 19.75 -0.30 -13.95
C ASP A 55 19.34 -1.53 -13.11
N LYS A 56 18.37 -1.40 -12.19
CA LYS A 56 17.79 -2.53 -11.43
C LYS A 56 16.32 -2.75 -11.82
N SER A 57 16.08 -2.81 -13.13
CA SER A 57 14.80 -3.13 -13.77
C SER A 57 14.27 -4.55 -13.50
N ILE A 58 14.70 -5.19 -12.42
CA ILE A 58 14.00 -6.35 -11.89
C ILE A 58 12.90 -5.77 -11.00
N LEU A 59 11.72 -5.58 -11.60
CA LEU A 59 10.46 -5.82 -10.89
C LEU A 59 10.62 -7.15 -10.16
N ASP A 60 11.09 -7.09 -8.92
CA ASP A 60 11.40 -8.25 -8.10
C ASP A 60 10.16 -9.13 -8.06
N GLU A 61 10.28 -10.41 -8.44
CA GLU A 61 9.14 -11.34 -8.46
C GLU A 61 8.41 -11.33 -7.11
N LYS A 62 9.16 -11.13 -6.03
CA LYS A 62 8.65 -10.92 -4.67
C LYS A 62 7.75 -9.69 -4.58
N PHE A 63 8.15 -8.57 -5.17
CA PHE A 63 7.36 -7.35 -5.17
C PHE A 63 6.04 -7.53 -5.95
N ILE A 64 6.09 -8.20 -7.11
CA ILE A 64 4.88 -8.53 -7.88
C ILE A 64 3.95 -9.43 -7.06
N LEU A 65 4.49 -10.49 -6.45
CA LEU A 65 3.71 -11.41 -5.60
C LEU A 65 3.10 -10.70 -4.39
N ASN A 66 3.86 -9.84 -3.72
CA ASN A 66 3.37 -9.06 -2.59
C ASN A 66 2.29 -8.07 -3.02
N THR A 67 2.42 -7.45 -4.20
CA THR A 67 1.39 -6.58 -4.80
C THR A 67 0.10 -7.35 -5.06
N TYR A 68 0.19 -8.52 -5.67
CA TYR A 68 -0.97 -9.38 -5.91
C TYR A 68 -1.65 -9.79 -4.59
N LEU A 69 -0.85 -10.20 -3.60
CA LEU A 69 -1.35 -10.59 -2.29
C LEU A 69 -2.01 -9.43 -1.55
N PHE A 70 -1.40 -8.24 -1.61
CA PHE A 70 -1.95 -7.02 -1.03
C PHE A 70 -3.34 -6.75 -1.59
N ILE A 71 -3.50 -6.80 -2.91
CA ILE A 71 -4.77 -6.56 -3.58
C ILE A 71 -5.81 -7.62 -3.18
N LYS A 72 -5.42 -8.90 -3.20
CA LYS A 72 -6.31 -10.00 -2.82
C LYS A 72 -6.83 -9.84 -1.39
N VAL A 73 -5.95 -9.51 -0.45
CA VAL A 73 -6.35 -9.28 0.95
C VAL A 73 -7.21 -8.03 1.05
N LEU A 74 -6.83 -6.94 0.38
CA LEU A 74 -7.59 -5.70 0.37
C LEU A 74 -9.03 -5.92 -0.13
N LEU A 75 -9.22 -6.55 -1.29
CA LEU A 75 -10.54 -6.83 -1.83
C LEU A 75 -11.40 -7.66 -0.87
N ARG A 76 -10.81 -8.71 -0.27
CA ARG A 76 -11.51 -9.52 0.74
C ARG A 76 -11.94 -8.66 1.94
N ARG A 77 -11.05 -7.81 2.46
CA ARG A 77 -11.35 -6.94 3.59
C ARG A 77 -12.42 -5.92 3.26
N ILE A 78 -12.39 -5.35 2.05
CA ILE A 78 -13.40 -4.39 1.59
C ILE A 78 -14.80 -5.02 1.65
N ILE A 79 -14.93 -6.26 1.16
CA ILE A 79 -16.17 -7.04 1.21
C ILE A 79 -16.56 -7.35 2.66
N ASP A 80 -15.60 -7.79 3.48
CA ASP A 80 -15.85 -8.20 4.87
C ASP A 80 -16.36 -7.03 5.75
N ILE A 81 -15.91 -5.80 5.50
CA ILE A 81 -16.25 -4.61 6.31
C ILE A 81 -17.24 -3.65 5.64
N ASP A 82 -17.74 -4.00 4.45
CA ASP A 82 -18.71 -3.22 3.66
C ASP A 82 -18.28 -1.76 3.45
N ILE A 83 -17.02 -1.55 3.07
CA ILE A 83 -16.51 -0.23 2.69
C ILE A 83 -16.71 0.00 1.18
N ASP A 84 -17.04 1.24 0.81
CA ASP A 84 -17.18 1.61 -0.60
C ASP A 84 -15.85 1.42 -1.35
N PHE A 85 -15.89 0.56 -2.38
CA PHE A 85 -14.75 0.24 -3.22
C PHE A 85 -14.19 1.47 -3.95
N GLU A 86 -15.07 2.35 -4.44
CA GLU A 86 -14.67 3.58 -5.12
C GLU A 86 -13.97 4.55 -4.16
N TYR A 87 -14.42 4.59 -2.90
CA TYR A 87 -13.75 5.38 -1.87
C TYR A 87 -12.31 4.91 -1.64
N VAL A 88 -12.10 3.59 -1.60
CA VAL A 88 -10.76 2.99 -1.45
C VAL A 88 -9.87 3.29 -2.67
N ILE A 89 -10.37 3.13 -3.90
CA ILE A 89 -9.60 3.44 -5.12
C ILE A 89 -9.18 4.90 -5.13
N ASN A 90 -10.12 5.81 -4.85
CA ASN A 90 -9.85 7.25 -4.87
C ASN A 90 -8.80 7.66 -3.83
N ASP A 91 -8.78 7.04 -2.65
CA ASP A 91 -7.75 7.30 -1.65
C ASP A 91 -6.39 6.75 -2.09
N LEU A 92 -6.33 5.50 -2.54
CA LEU A 92 -5.08 4.89 -3.04
C LEU A 92 -4.50 5.66 -4.23
N GLU A 93 -5.34 6.11 -5.17
CA GLU A 93 -4.92 6.93 -6.29
C GLU A 93 -4.33 8.27 -5.86
N LYS A 94 -4.90 8.92 -4.83
CA LYS A 94 -4.36 10.16 -4.27
C LYS A 94 -3.01 9.93 -3.58
N ARG A 95 -2.83 8.81 -2.90
CA ARG A 95 -1.59 8.53 -2.15
C ARG A 95 -0.46 7.97 -3.01
N LEU A 96 -0.78 7.11 -3.98
CA LEU A 96 0.19 6.38 -4.79
C LEU A 96 0.37 6.93 -6.21
N GLY A 97 -0.60 7.70 -6.69
CA GLY A 97 -0.66 8.18 -8.06
C GLY A 97 -1.48 7.27 -8.99
N PRO A 98 -2.01 7.83 -10.09
CA PRO A 98 -2.94 7.15 -11.00
C PRO A 98 -2.33 5.98 -11.79
N LEU A 99 -1.01 5.98 -11.95
CA LEU A 99 -0.26 4.98 -12.71
C LEU A 99 0.37 3.89 -11.83
N HIS A 100 0.10 3.92 -10.52
CA HIS A 100 0.65 2.93 -9.61
C HIS A 100 0.07 1.54 -9.91
N PRO A 101 0.87 0.46 -9.92
CA PRO A 101 0.39 -0.89 -10.26
C PRO A 101 -0.85 -1.35 -9.46
N VAL A 102 -0.87 -1.08 -8.16
CA VAL A 102 -2.05 -1.35 -7.31
C VAL A 102 -3.29 -0.60 -7.80
N VAL A 103 -3.17 0.68 -8.15
CA VAL A 103 -4.29 1.51 -8.60
C VAL A 103 -4.79 1.04 -9.95
N LEU A 104 -3.88 0.79 -10.90
CA LEU A 104 -4.23 0.28 -12.22
C LEU A 104 -4.95 -1.07 -12.13
N PHE A 105 -4.45 -1.97 -11.29
CA PHE A 105 -5.04 -3.29 -11.13
C PHE A 105 -6.41 -3.23 -10.44
N LEU A 106 -6.57 -2.42 -9.38
CA LEU A 106 -7.87 -2.25 -8.73
C LEU A 106 -8.92 -1.64 -9.67
N LYS A 107 -8.52 -0.68 -10.52
CA LYS A 107 -9.42 -0.10 -11.53
C LYS A 107 -9.92 -1.11 -12.55
N GLN A 108 -9.19 -2.21 -12.81
CA GLN A 108 -9.67 -3.28 -13.68
C GLN A 108 -10.89 -4.00 -13.10
N PHE A 109 -10.99 -4.12 -11.77
CA PHE A 109 -12.16 -4.74 -11.10
C PHE A 109 -13.40 -3.84 -11.06
N ARG A 110 -13.25 -2.55 -11.38
CA ARG A 110 -14.40 -1.64 -11.51
C ARG A 110 -15.18 -1.93 -12.80
N ASP A 111 -14.46 -2.36 -13.84
CA ASP A 111 -14.99 -2.51 -15.19
C ASP A 111 -15.51 -3.94 -15.47
N ASP A 112 -15.48 -4.84 -14.48
CA ASP A 112 -16.06 -6.19 -14.45
C ASP A 112 -17.33 -6.23 -13.57
#